data_AF-C7MBA6-F1
#
_entry.id   AF-C7MBA6-F1
#
_cell.length_a   1.000
_cell.length_b   1.000
_cell.length_c   1.000
_cell.angle_alpha   90.00
_cell.angle_beta   90.00
_cell.angle_gamma   90.00
#
_symmetry.space_group_name_H-M   'P 1'
#
loop_
_entity.id
_entity.type
_entity.pdbx_description
1 polymer ?
#
loop_
_entity_poly.entity_id
_entity_poly.type
_entity_poly.pdbx_seq_one_letter_code
_entity_poly.pdbx_strand_id
1 'polypeptide(L)'
;MVTRSSAHRPERTCVGCRQVAPRDQLVRLVRESAPGGSAPRVRVDPSGSAPGRGAWLHPDTSCLELALRRGGFPRSFRGPVDTGPLAQTLEDPDFTRTWNR
;
A
#
# COMPACT_ATOMS: atom_id res chain seq x y z
N MET A 1 -23.65 19.23 19.87
CA MET A 1 -23.96 18.59 18.58
C MET A 1 -23.26 19.38 17.48
N VAL A 2 -22.19 18.86 16.89
CA VAL A 2 -21.60 19.45 15.67
C VAL A 2 -21.88 18.48 14.55
N THR A 3 -22.86 18.84 13.72
CA THR A 3 -23.09 18.22 12.42
C THR A 3 -22.08 18.80 11.43
N ARG A 4 -21.16 17.97 10.93
CA ARG A 4 -20.43 18.21 9.67
C ARG A 4 -20.07 16.86 9.07
N SER A 5 -20.10 16.60 7.78
CA SER A 5 -20.54 17.26 6.54
C SER A 5 -20.22 16.22 5.45
N SER A 6 -20.82 16.33 4.25
CA SER A 6 -20.44 15.67 2.98
C SER A 6 -19.29 14.65 3.08
N ALA A 7 -19.59 13.37 2.82
CA ALA A 7 -18.61 12.28 2.89
C ALA A 7 -17.45 12.51 1.90
N HIS A 8 -16.48 13.33 2.29
CA HIS A 8 -15.25 13.51 1.54
C HIS A 8 -14.48 12.20 1.64
N ARG A 9 -14.58 11.39 0.60
CA ARG A 9 -13.81 10.15 0.49
C ARG A 9 -12.37 10.56 0.20
N PRO A 10 -11.43 10.37 1.13
CA PRO A 10 -10.06 10.79 0.90
C PRO A 10 -9.48 10.00 -0.27
N GLU A 11 -8.96 10.70 -1.26
CA GLU A 11 -8.31 10.09 -2.41
C GLU A 11 -6.80 9.94 -2.18
N ARG A 12 -6.23 8.90 -2.77
CA ARG A 12 -4.79 8.60 -2.70
C ARG A 12 -4.29 8.17 -4.08
N THR A 13 -2.98 8.29 -4.27
CA THR A 13 -2.34 7.92 -5.53
C THR A 13 -1.67 6.56 -5.39
N CYS A 14 -2.00 5.63 -6.30
CA CYS A 14 -1.32 4.35 -6.38
C CYS A 14 0.16 4.53 -6.78
N VAL A 15 1.07 3.94 -6.02
CA VAL A 15 2.52 4.07 -6.27
C VAL A 15 3.02 3.28 -7.50
N GLY A 16 2.20 2.35 -8.01
CA GLY A 16 2.46 1.58 -9.22
C GLY A 16 1.95 2.27 -10.49
N CYS A 17 0.62 2.33 -10.64
CA CYS A 17 -0.01 2.88 -11.84
C CYS A 17 -0.17 4.41 -11.86
N ARG A 18 0.10 5.10 -10.74
CA ARG A 18 -0.06 6.57 -10.56
C ARG A 18 -1.50 7.09 -10.67
N GLN A 19 -2.50 6.22 -10.77
CA GLN A 19 -3.90 6.65 -10.76
C GLN A 19 -4.33 7.11 -9.37
N VAL A 20 -5.19 8.11 -9.33
CA VAL A 20 -5.86 8.58 -8.11
C VAL A 20 -7.11 7.72 -7.91
N ALA A 21 -7.28 7.18 -6.71
CA ALA A 21 -8.44 6.39 -6.35
C ALA A 21 -8.86 6.69 -4.89
N PRO A 22 -10.14 6.44 -4.56
CA PRO A 22 -10.60 6.41 -3.18
C PRO A 22 -9.73 5.54 -2.27
N ARG A 23 -9.54 5.99 -1.02
CA ARG A 23 -8.74 5.26 -0.02
C ARG A 23 -9.12 3.78 0.12
N ASP A 24 -10.40 3.44 0.03
CA ASP A 24 -10.90 2.08 0.21
C ASP A 24 -10.75 1.19 -1.04
N GLN A 25 -10.45 1.77 -2.21
CA GLN A 25 -10.00 1.00 -3.38
C GLN A 25 -8.49 0.71 -3.35
N LEU A 26 -7.79 1.23 -2.35
CA LEU A 26 -6.34 1.12 -2.20
C LEU A 26 -6.00 0.43 -0.89
N VAL A 27 -4.95 -0.38 -0.93
CA VAL A 27 -4.35 -0.95 0.28
C VAL A 27 -3.25 0.00 0.76
N ARG A 28 -3.25 0.28 2.07
CA ARG A 28 -2.13 0.99 2.69
C ARG A 28 -0.99 0.02 2.86
N LEU A 29 0.19 0.43 2.43
CA LEU A 29 1.44 -0.29 2.63
C LEU A 29 2.28 0.48 3.63
N VAL A 30 2.87 -0.20 4.60
CA VAL A 30 3.74 0.42 5.60
C VAL A 30 5.14 -0.19 5.52
N ARG A 31 6.15 0.69 5.64
CA ARG A 31 7.53 0.27 5.83
C ARG A 31 7.72 -0.20 7.26
N GLU A 32 8.14 -1.44 7.41
CA GLU A 32 8.54 -2.04 8.68
C GLU A 32 10.06 -2.20 8.76
N SER A 33 10.64 -1.81 9.89
CA SER A 33 12.06 -2.01 10.15
C SER A 33 12.35 -3.49 10.38
N ALA A 34 13.39 -4.02 9.75
CA ALA A 34 13.89 -5.36 10.02
C ALA A 34 15.07 -5.31 11.01
N PRO A 35 15.19 -6.27 11.94
CA PRO A 35 16.34 -6.36 12.84
C PRO A 35 17.62 -6.77 12.10
N GLY A 36 18.77 -6.51 12.73
CA GLY A 36 20.06 -7.07 12.30
C GLY A 36 20.62 -6.53 10.98
N GLY A 37 20.31 -5.27 10.62
CA GLY A 37 20.83 -4.63 9.40
C GLY A 37 20.22 -5.14 8.09
N SER A 38 19.19 -6.00 8.18
CA SER A 38 18.42 -6.43 7.02
C SER A 38 17.64 -5.27 6.39
N ALA A 39 17.33 -5.41 5.10
CA ALA A 39 16.49 -4.43 4.42
C ALA A 39 15.11 -4.32 5.09
N PRO A 40 14.56 -3.10 5.25
CA PRO A 40 13.21 -2.92 5.76
C PRO A 40 12.20 -3.60 4.82
N ARG A 41 11.13 -4.14 5.39
CA ARG A 41 10.10 -4.87 4.65
C ARG A 41 8.88 -3.98 4.40
N VAL A 42 8.10 -4.31 3.38
CA VAL A 42 6.78 -3.71 3.15
C VAL A 42 5.72 -4.74 3.52
N ARG A 43 4.72 -4.30 4.30
CA ARG A 43 3.52 -5.08 4.57
C ARG A 43 2.25 -4.28 4.31
N VAL A 44 1.15 -4.99 4.08
CA VAL A 44 -0.19 -4.38 4.06
C VAL A 44 -0.58 -3.96 5.47
N ASP A 45 -1.21 -2.79 5.58
CA ASP A 45 -1.83 -2.27 6.79
C ASP A 45 -3.33 -2.03 6.55
N PRO A 46 -4.18 -3.05 6.77
CA PRO A 46 -5.63 -2.91 6.58
C PRO A 46 -6.27 -1.87 7.52
N SER A 47 -5.70 -1.71 8.73
CA SER A 47 -6.21 -0.77 9.75
C SER A 47 -5.97 0.69 9.37
N GLY A 48 -4.94 0.96 8.58
CA GLY A 48 -4.50 2.31 8.25
C GLY A 48 -3.82 3.06 9.39
N SER A 49 -3.63 2.43 10.56
CA SER A 49 -3.09 3.07 11.77
C SER A 49 -1.64 2.70 12.08
N ALA A 50 -0.99 1.85 11.29
CA ALA A 50 0.39 1.45 11.57
C ALA A 50 1.35 2.67 11.54
N PRO A 51 2.25 2.81 12.52
CA PRO A 51 3.20 3.91 12.56
C PRO A 51 4.22 3.80 11.41
N GLY A 52 4.74 4.95 10.97
CA GLY A 52 5.79 5.01 9.94
C GLY A 52 5.31 5.52 8.58
N ARG A 53 6.19 5.43 7.58
CA ARG A 53 5.91 5.90 6.21
C ARG A 53 4.96 4.93 5.52
N GLY A 54 3.86 5.48 5.00
CA GLY A 54 2.86 4.75 4.25
C GLY A 54 2.93 5.04 2.75
N ALA A 55 2.58 4.04 1.95
CA ALA A 55 2.31 4.14 0.51
C ALA A 55 0.94 3.54 0.21
N TRP A 56 0.39 3.81 -0.96
CA TRP A 56 -0.91 3.28 -1.39
C TRP A 56 -0.75 2.51 -2.69
N LEU A 57 -1.39 1.35 -2.79
CA LEU A 57 -1.34 0.47 -3.96
C LEU A 57 -2.75 -0.07 -4.22
N HIS A 58 -3.13 -0.31 -5.46
CA HIS A 58 -4.30 -1.17 -5.71
C HIS A 58 -3.98 -2.60 -5.24
N PRO A 59 -4.98 -3.37 -4.79
CA PRO A 59 -4.82 -4.80 -4.43
C PRO A 59 -4.64 -5.67 -5.69
N ASP A 60 -3.67 -5.32 -6.54
CA ASP A 60 -3.48 -5.89 -7.87
C ASP A 60 -2.00 -6.11 -8.15
N THR A 61 -1.64 -7.31 -8.62
CA THR A 61 -0.27 -7.70 -8.94
C THR A 61 0.34 -6.86 -10.06
N SER A 62 -0.46 -6.37 -11.02
CA SER A 62 0.00 -5.45 -12.06
C SER A 62 0.49 -4.12 -11.45
N CYS A 63 -0.18 -3.62 -10.42
CA CYS A 63 0.25 -2.41 -9.71
C CYS A 63 1.54 -2.66 -8.92
N LEU A 64 1.70 -3.84 -8.33
CA LEU A 64 2.95 -4.24 -7.68
C LEU A 64 4.11 -4.26 -8.68
N GLU A 65 3.94 -4.92 -9.83
CA GLU A 65 4.96 -4.99 -10.88
C GLU A 65 5.35 -3.59 -11.39
N LEU A 66 4.36 -2.73 -11.64
CA LEU A 66 4.62 -1.34 -12.06
C LEU A 66 5.38 -0.57 -10.97
N ALA A 67 5.05 -0.78 -9.69
CA ALA A 67 5.74 -0.14 -8.57
C ALA A 67 7.19 -0.60 -8.46
N LEU A 68 7.48 -1.89 -8.72
CA LEU A 68 8.84 -2.42 -8.77
C LEU A 68 9.62 -1.85 -9.96
N ARG A 69 9.08 -1.99 -11.18
CA ARG A 69 9.74 -1.58 -12.42
C ARG A 69 10.01 -0.07 -12.49
N ARG A 70 9.09 0.75 -11.97
CA ARG A 70 9.18 2.22 -12.05
C ARG A 70 9.75 2.87 -10.77
N GLY A 71 10.25 2.07 -9.82
CA GLY A 71 10.80 2.58 -8.56
C GLY A 71 9.78 3.29 -7.67
N GLY A 72 8.52 2.87 -7.68
CA GLY A 72 7.45 3.40 -6.81
C GLY A 72 7.75 3.23 -5.31
N PHE A 73 8.29 2.07 -4.92
CA PHE A 73 8.61 1.81 -3.51
C PHE A 73 9.83 2.58 -3.00
N PRO A 74 10.99 2.58 -3.69
CA PRO A 74 12.13 3.37 -3.23
C PRO A 74 11.81 4.87 -3.12
N ARG A 75 11.00 5.41 -4.04
CA ARG A 75 10.51 6.80 -3.97
C ARG A 75 9.63 7.05 -2.75
N SER A 76 8.68 6.15 -2.46
CA SER A 76 7.70 6.34 -1.38
C SER A 76 8.30 6.09 0.00
N PHE A 77 9.20 5.11 0.12
CA PHE A 77 9.78 4.68 1.39
C PHE A 77 11.19 5.24 1.65
N ARG A 78 11.72 6.05 0.72
CA ARG A 78 13.04 6.69 0.77
C ARG A 78 14.19 5.68 0.96
N GLY A 79 14.19 4.64 0.14
CA GLY A 79 15.21 3.60 0.17
C GLY A 79 14.71 2.24 -0.31
N PRO A 80 15.62 1.28 -0.53
CA PRO A 80 15.25 -0.08 -0.88
C PRO A 80 14.41 -0.71 0.24
N VAL A 81 13.43 -1.50 -0.17
CA VAL A 81 12.55 -2.26 0.73
C VAL A 81 12.32 -3.65 0.14
N ASP A 82 12.20 -4.65 0.99
CA ASP A 82 11.81 -5.99 0.58
C ASP A 82 10.28 -6.07 0.40
N THR A 83 9.85 -6.40 -0.81
CA THR A 83 8.44 -6.55 -1.20
C THR A 83 8.00 -8.01 -1.34
N GLY A 84 8.88 -8.98 -1.07
CA GLY A 84 8.55 -10.41 -1.14
C GLY A 84 7.31 -10.81 -0.31
N PRO A 85 7.16 -10.34 0.95
CA PRO A 85 5.95 -10.58 1.73
C PRO A 85 4.68 -9.98 1.12
N LEU A 86 4.81 -8.80 0.49
CA LEU A 86 3.70 -8.13 -0.19
C LEU A 86 3.23 -8.90 -1.43
N ALA A 87 4.16 -9.45 -2.21
CA ALA A 87 3.82 -10.25 -3.39
C ALA A 87 2.93 -11.45 -3.02
N GLN A 88 3.34 -12.22 -2.01
CA GLN A 88 2.57 -13.35 -1.50
C GLN A 88 1.16 -12.93 -1.04
N THR A 89 1.03 -11.76 -0.41
CA THR A 89 -0.29 -11.25 0.03
C THR A 89 -1.20 -10.89 -1.14
N LEU A 90 -0.64 -10.35 -2.23
CA LEU A 90 -1.44 -9.98 -3.42
C LEU A 90 -1.76 -11.18 -4.32
N GLU A 91 -0.95 -12.22 -4.26
CA GLU A 91 -1.20 -13.50 -4.94
C GLU A 91 -2.28 -14.33 -4.22
N ASP A 92 -2.55 -14.06 -2.94
CA ASP A 92 -3.62 -14.71 -2.19
C ASP A 92 -5.01 -14.31 -2.76
N PRO A 93 -5.76 -15.26 -3.32
CA PRO A 93 -7.08 -14.99 -3.88
C PRO A 93 -8.09 -14.52 -2.82
N ASP A 94 -7.93 -14.91 -1.56
CA ASP A 94 -8.86 -14.52 -0.50
C ASP A 94 -8.63 -13.07 -0.07
N PHE A 95 -7.38 -12.60 -0.09
CA PHE A 95 -7.06 -11.18 0.13
C PHE A 95 -7.67 -10.29 -0.96
N THR A 96 -7.44 -10.64 -2.23
CA THR A 96 -7.94 -9.86 -3.38
C THR A 96 -9.48 -9.88 -3.44
N ARG A 97 -10.14 -11.01 -3.11
CA ARG A 97 -11.60 -11.09 -2.97
C ARG A 97 -12.15 -10.21 -1.85
N THR A 98 -11.45 -10.16 -0.72
CA THR A 98 -11.87 -9.34 0.44
C THR A 98 -11.80 -7.85 0.13
N TRP A 99 -10.82 -7.43 -0.68
CA TRP A 99 -10.62 -6.01 -1.00
C TRP A 99 -11.37 -5.53 -2.24
N ASN A 100 -11.75 -6.43 -3.14
CA ASN A 100 -12.57 -6.12 -4.32
C ASN A 100 -14.08 -6.13 -4.03
N ARG A 101 -14.49 -6.31 -2.77
CA ARG A 101 -15.88 -6.36 -2.31
C ARG A 101 -16.28 -5.06 -1.61
#